data_AF-A0A9E2GLS2-F1
#
_entry.id   AF-A0A9E2GLS2-F1
#
_cell.length_a   1.000
_cell.length_b   1.000
_cell.length_c   1.000
_cell.angle_alpha   90.00
_cell.angle_beta   90.00
_cell.angle_gamma   90.00
#
_symmetry.space_group_name_H-M   'P 1'
#
loop_
_entity.id
_entity.type
_entity.pdbx_description
1 polymer ?
#
loop_
_entity_poly.entity_id
_entity_poly.type
_entity_poly.pdbx_seq_one_letter_code
_entity_poly.pdbx_strand_id
1 'polypeptide(L)'
;MLDEYGRSLGKSARRYVAFLCRGYLALSFLGLQLAGCTSPLKLPRYEAQGVGAYVNRQVQGDVRVAVQPITDAEEQRKYFGVVLTDAGVLPVLIVVEDHSSSRRFLIRDDLIVMRAKSTNQVLAKPMLQDMSDAPYAEPMHKVSAATSTSAVAAGDVALLAGNTVAAAGAFVFALPAVLMAVGVAKNAESAAIIQNNLFDNTLFTKTVMPNKSISGFAYFKAADGKLDFARDDGKVLDDLILRLQAADMDSETRYDFEFRM
;
A
#
# COMPACT_ATOMS: atom_id res chain seq x y z
N MET A 1 -6.10 42.93 -35.07
CA MET A 1 -7.53 42.72 -35.42
C MET A 1 -8.46 42.62 -34.21
N LEU A 2 -8.00 42.79 -32.96
CA LEU A 2 -8.86 42.89 -31.76
C LEU A 2 -9.06 44.34 -31.26
N ASP A 3 -8.36 45.32 -31.86
CA ASP A 3 -8.35 46.71 -31.38
C ASP A 3 -9.53 47.57 -31.86
N GLU A 4 -10.21 47.18 -32.94
CA GLU A 4 -11.33 47.98 -33.48
C GLU A 4 -12.70 47.66 -32.87
N TYR A 5 -12.85 46.55 -32.14
CA TYR A 5 -14.15 46.16 -31.58
C TYR A 5 -14.49 46.85 -30.22
N GLY A 6 -13.57 47.63 -29.64
CA GLY A 6 -13.71 48.18 -28.27
C GLY A 6 -14.38 49.56 -28.15
N ARG A 7 -14.68 50.25 -29.25
CA ARG A 7 -15.09 51.67 -29.22
C ARG A 7 -16.60 51.95 -29.18
N SER A 8 -17.46 50.96 -29.45
CA SER A 8 -18.93 51.16 -29.48
C SER A 8 -19.66 50.89 -28.15
N LEU A 9 -18.99 50.27 -27.17
CA LEU A 9 -19.65 49.87 -25.92
C LEU A 9 -19.78 51.04 -24.93
N GLY A 10 -21.02 51.40 -24.60
CA GLY A 10 -21.35 52.45 -23.63
C GLY A 10 -20.73 52.21 -22.24
N LYS A 11 -20.54 53.30 -21.48
CA LYS A 11 -19.85 53.29 -20.17
C LYS A 11 -20.35 52.21 -19.20
N SER A 12 -21.63 51.85 -19.26
CA SER A 12 -22.23 50.78 -18.45
C SER A 12 -21.77 49.38 -18.86
N ALA A 13 -21.64 49.11 -20.15
CA ALA A 13 -21.20 47.80 -20.67
C ALA A 13 -19.72 47.52 -20.32
N ARG A 14 -18.88 48.56 -20.29
CA ARG A 14 -17.48 48.44 -19.83
C ARG A 14 -17.35 48.01 -18.37
N ARG A 15 -18.30 48.40 -17.51
CA ARG A 15 -18.30 47.99 -16.10
C ARG A 15 -18.68 46.51 -15.95
N TYR A 16 -19.70 46.04 -16.68
CA TYR A 16 -20.10 44.63 -16.64
C TYR A 16 -19.01 43.66 -17.12
N VAL A 17 -18.31 43.99 -18.21
CA VAL A 17 -17.21 43.16 -18.72
C VAL A 17 -16.05 43.11 -17.72
N ALA A 18 -15.72 44.22 -17.05
CA ALA A 18 -14.68 44.25 -16.03
C ALA A 18 -15.04 43.41 -14.79
N PHE A 19 -16.31 43.39 -14.38
CA PHE A 19 -16.79 42.57 -13.26
C PHE A 19 -16.76 41.07 -13.59
N LEU A 20 -17.16 40.67 -14.80
CA LEU A 20 -17.14 39.26 -15.23
C LEU A 20 -15.71 38.71 -15.33
N CYS A 21 -14.76 39.49 -15.89
CA CYS A 21 -13.35 39.07 -15.94
C CYS A 21 -12.72 38.95 -14.54
N ARG A 22 -13.02 39.88 -13.62
CA ARG A 22 -12.51 39.81 -12.24
C ARG A 22 -13.12 38.63 -11.46
N GLY A 23 -14.40 38.35 -11.66
CA GLY A 23 -15.06 37.19 -11.05
C GLY A 23 -14.48 35.87 -11.56
N TYR A 24 -14.27 35.73 -12.87
CA TYR A 24 -13.68 34.53 -13.46
C TYR A 24 -12.23 34.30 -13.01
N LEU A 25 -11.42 35.36 -12.93
CA LEU A 25 -10.05 35.29 -12.39
C LEU A 25 -10.01 34.93 -10.90
N ALA A 26 -10.95 35.47 -10.10
CA ALA A 26 -11.02 35.11 -8.68
C ALA A 26 -11.47 33.64 -8.48
N LEU A 27 -12.41 33.17 -9.30
CA LEU A 27 -12.91 31.80 -9.23
C LEU A 27 -11.86 30.78 -9.71
N SER A 28 -11.08 31.10 -10.75
CA SER A 28 -9.99 30.24 -11.22
C SER A 28 -8.83 30.17 -10.22
N PHE A 29 -8.50 31.29 -9.59
CA PHE A 29 -7.47 31.32 -8.54
C PHE A 29 -7.90 30.55 -7.28
N LEU A 30 -9.19 30.58 -6.93
CA LEU A 30 -9.75 29.79 -5.83
C LEU A 30 -9.75 28.28 -6.15
N GLY A 31 -10.02 27.90 -7.40
CA GLY A 31 -9.94 26.51 -7.86
C GLY A 31 -8.51 25.94 -7.83
N LEU A 32 -7.50 26.75 -8.15
CA LEU A 32 -6.10 26.31 -8.16
C LEU A 32 -5.52 26.08 -6.76
N GLN A 33 -6.04 26.76 -5.73
CA GLN A 33 -5.61 26.61 -4.33
C GLN A 33 -6.10 25.30 -3.70
N LEU A 34 -7.12 24.66 -4.28
CA LEU A 34 -7.66 23.38 -3.81
C LEU A 34 -6.97 22.16 -4.43
N ALA A 35 -6.04 22.36 -5.37
CA ALA A 35 -5.09 21.32 -5.79
C ALA A 35 -3.98 21.20 -4.73
N GLY A 36 -4.38 20.90 -3.50
CA GLY A 36 -3.45 20.60 -2.41
C GLY A 36 -2.59 19.41 -2.80
N CYS A 37 -1.28 19.56 -2.69
CA CYS A 37 -0.29 18.54 -2.97
C CYS A 37 -0.57 17.29 -2.12
N THR A 38 -1.25 16.30 -2.68
CA THR A 38 -1.25 14.95 -2.13
C THR A 38 0.12 14.36 -2.42
N SER A 39 1.08 14.58 -1.51
CA SER A 39 2.34 13.85 -1.60
C SER A 39 2.01 12.36 -1.50
N PRO A 40 2.35 11.56 -2.52
CA PRO A 40 2.04 10.13 -2.52
C PRO A 40 2.68 9.52 -1.27
N LEU A 41 1.88 8.78 -0.50
CA LEU A 41 2.35 8.11 0.72
C LEU A 41 3.53 7.22 0.34
N LYS A 42 4.74 7.60 0.76
CA LYS A 42 5.95 6.80 0.53
C LYS A 42 6.32 6.12 1.83
N LEU A 43 6.01 4.85 1.93
CA LEU A 43 6.42 4.02 3.05
C LEU A 43 7.96 3.87 3.05
N PRO A 44 8.60 3.91 4.24
CA PRO A 44 10.03 3.68 4.36
C PRO A 44 10.39 2.26 3.91
N ARG A 45 11.59 2.11 3.37
CA ARG A 45 12.15 0.79 3.08
C ARG A 45 12.61 0.13 4.38
N TYR A 46 12.39 -1.18 4.51
CA TYR A 46 12.91 -1.93 5.64
C TYR A 46 14.44 -2.08 5.51
N GLU A 47 15.19 -1.67 6.53
CA GLU A 47 16.65 -1.76 6.56
C GLU A 47 17.06 -2.98 7.37
N ALA A 48 17.28 -4.11 6.67
CA ALA A 48 17.74 -5.33 7.32
C ALA A 48 19.15 -5.15 7.87
N GLN A 49 19.34 -5.52 9.13
CA GLN A 49 20.65 -5.68 9.75
C GLN A 49 21.32 -6.97 9.25
N GLY A 50 22.62 -7.13 9.51
CA GLY A 50 23.34 -8.36 9.19
C GLY A 50 22.83 -9.56 10.01
N VAL A 51 23.06 -10.78 9.52
CA VAL A 51 22.55 -12.03 10.10
C VAL A 51 22.91 -12.20 11.58
N GLY A 52 24.05 -11.65 12.01
CA GLY A 52 24.50 -11.70 13.41
C GLY A 52 23.65 -10.93 14.41
N ALA A 53 22.80 -10.00 13.95
CA ALA A 53 21.95 -9.19 14.82
C ALA A 53 20.66 -9.91 15.25
N TYR A 54 20.28 -11.00 14.58
CA TYR A 54 19.03 -11.71 14.85
C TYR A 54 19.24 -12.92 15.76
N VAL A 55 18.24 -13.18 16.59
CA VAL A 55 18.22 -14.32 17.52
C VAL A 55 18.08 -15.63 16.74
N ASN A 56 17.08 -15.70 15.86
CA ASN A 56 16.77 -16.88 15.05
C ASN A 56 17.67 -16.92 13.82
N ARG A 57 18.89 -17.46 13.98
CA ARG A 57 19.88 -17.59 12.91
C ARG A 57 20.47 -18.99 12.84
N GLN A 58 20.85 -19.39 11.64
CA GLN A 58 21.53 -20.65 11.36
C GLN A 58 22.64 -20.45 10.34
N VAL A 59 23.63 -21.34 10.39
CA VAL A 59 24.78 -21.34 9.49
C VAL A 59 24.96 -22.76 8.96
N GLN A 60 25.04 -22.91 7.65
CA GLN A 60 25.38 -24.17 7.00
C GLN A 60 26.37 -23.91 5.85
N GLY A 61 27.56 -24.48 5.96
CA GLY A 61 28.66 -24.13 5.05
C GLY A 61 28.96 -22.63 5.09
N ASP A 62 28.99 -22.00 3.92
CA ASP A 62 29.24 -20.56 3.75
C ASP A 62 27.94 -19.72 3.76
N VAL A 63 26.77 -20.35 3.90
CA VAL A 63 25.49 -19.66 3.88
C VAL A 63 25.01 -19.45 5.31
N ARG A 64 24.66 -18.20 5.64
CA ARG A 64 24.06 -17.83 6.91
C ARG A 64 22.67 -17.28 6.66
N VAL A 65 21.69 -17.75 7.42
CA VAL A 65 20.30 -17.34 7.30
C VAL A 65 19.82 -16.88 8.66
N ALA A 66 19.21 -15.70 8.70
CA ALA A 66 18.42 -15.22 9.83
C ALA A 66 16.97 -15.04 9.42
N VAL A 67 16.07 -15.27 10.37
CA VAL A 67 14.63 -15.06 10.19
C VAL A 67 14.08 -14.28 11.37
N GLN A 68 13.14 -13.37 11.13
CA GLN A 68 12.52 -12.57 12.18
C GLN A 68 11.05 -12.36 11.86
N PRO A 69 10.11 -12.94 12.62
CA PRO A 69 8.70 -12.58 12.51
C PRO A 69 8.51 -11.14 12.96
N ILE A 70 7.71 -10.38 12.20
CA ILE A 70 7.35 -9.00 12.55
C ILE A 70 5.91 -9.01 13.05
N THR A 71 5.75 -9.00 14.37
CA THR A 71 4.43 -9.00 15.04
C THR A 71 4.09 -7.66 15.68
N ASP A 72 5.07 -6.76 15.86
CA ASP A 72 4.82 -5.45 16.43
C ASP A 72 3.96 -4.58 15.50
N ALA A 73 2.84 -4.08 16.02
CA ALA A 73 1.86 -3.34 15.23
C ALA A 73 2.38 -1.96 14.80
N GLU A 74 3.27 -1.32 15.55
CA GLU A 74 3.86 -0.03 15.18
C GLU A 74 4.88 -0.21 14.07
N GLU A 75 5.74 -1.23 14.16
CA GLU A 75 6.69 -1.61 13.12
C GLU A 75 5.95 -1.97 11.82
N GLN A 76 4.88 -2.77 11.90
CA GLN A 76 4.09 -3.11 10.73
C GLN A 76 3.44 -1.89 10.09
N ARG A 77 2.82 -0.99 10.87
CA ARG A 77 2.27 0.27 10.34
C ARG A 77 3.35 1.14 9.70
N LYS A 78 4.52 1.21 10.29
CA LYS A 78 5.64 2.00 9.77
C LYS A 78 6.10 1.50 8.41
N TYR A 79 6.30 0.19 8.24
CA TYR A 79 6.92 -0.35 7.04
C TYR A 79 5.92 -0.85 5.98
N PHE A 80 4.76 -1.34 6.40
CA PHE A 80 3.73 -1.88 5.50
C PHE A 80 2.50 -0.96 5.35
N GLY A 81 2.35 0.06 6.21
CA GLY A 81 1.20 0.96 6.21
C GLY A 81 -0.07 0.36 6.84
N VAL A 82 -0.04 -0.92 7.20
CA VAL A 82 -1.15 -1.69 7.79
C VAL A 82 -0.64 -2.66 8.83
N VAL A 83 -1.52 -3.15 9.70
CA VAL A 83 -1.22 -4.26 10.62
C VAL A 83 -1.65 -5.56 9.93
N LEU A 84 -0.69 -6.25 9.32
CA LEU A 84 -0.93 -7.50 8.58
C LEU A 84 -1.42 -8.63 9.49
N THR A 85 -0.98 -8.64 10.75
CA THR A 85 -1.40 -9.64 11.73
C THR A 85 -2.90 -9.56 12.06
N ASP A 86 -3.49 -8.36 12.00
CA ASP A 86 -4.94 -8.17 12.18
C ASP A 86 -5.74 -8.79 11.02
N ALA A 87 -5.11 -8.95 9.85
CA ALA A 87 -5.65 -9.64 8.69
C ALA A 87 -5.28 -11.14 8.66
N GLY A 88 -4.69 -11.67 9.74
CA GLY A 88 -4.23 -13.04 9.80
C GLY A 88 -3.05 -13.34 8.89
N VAL A 89 -2.23 -12.34 8.55
CA VAL A 89 -1.02 -12.49 7.75
C VAL A 89 0.21 -12.22 8.61
N LEU A 90 1.13 -13.18 8.69
CA LEU A 90 2.41 -13.05 9.38
C LEU A 90 3.51 -12.67 8.38
N PRO A 91 4.04 -11.44 8.42
CA PRO A 91 5.27 -11.08 7.72
C PRO A 91 6.50 -11.65 8.46
N VAL A 92 7.37 -12.33 7.73
CA VAL A 92 8.64 -12.85 8.24
C VAL A 92 9.77 -12.26 7.42
N LEU A 93 10.62 -11.46 8.06
CA LEU A 93 11.86 -11.00 7.47
C LEU A 93 12.82 -12.19 7.35
N ILE A 94 13.41 -12.35 6.17
CA ILE A 94 14.44 -13.34 5.90
C ILE A 94 15.68 -12.58 5.41
N VAL A 95 16.81 -12.85 6.04
CA VAL A 95 18.12 -12.30 5.68
C VAL A 95 19.05 -13.46 5.36
N VAL A 96 19.65 -13.43 4.17
CA VAL A 96 20.60 -14.45 3.72
C VAL A 96 21.91 -13.79 3.37
N GLU A 97 23.00 -14.28 3.98
CA GLU A 97 24.37 -13.88 3.68
C GLU A 97 25.16 -15.04 3.11
N ASP A 98 25.90 -14.76 2.04
CA ASP A 98 26.89 -15.64 1.45
C ASP A 98 28.28 -15.18 1.86
N HIS A 99 29.04 -16.03 2.55
CA HIS A 99 30.42 -15.80 2.98
C HIS A 99 31.45 -16.57 2.13
N SER A 100 31.02 -17.15 1.01
CA SER A 100 31.89 -17.84 0.08
C SER A 100 32.73 -16.85 -0.74
N SER A 101 33.90 -17.30 -1.19
CA SER A 101 34.78 -16.49 -2.04
C SER A 101 34.33 -16.45 -3.50
N SER A 102 33.63 -17.48 -3.98
CA SER A 102 33.32 -17.65 -5.40
C SER A 102 31.98 -18.31 -5.72
N ARG A 103 31.27 -18.87 -4.74
CA ARG A 103 30.04 -19.61 -4.99
C ARG A 103 28.85 -18.68 -5.03
N ARG A 104 27.74 -19.16 -5.58
CA ARG A 104 26.47 -18.44 -5.64
C ARG A 104 25.38 -19.35 -5.14
N PHE A 105 24.44 -18.79 -4.41
CA PHE A 105 23.34 -19.54 -3.85
C PHE A 105 22.01 -19.03 -4.39
N LEU A 106 21.17 -19.93 -4.91
CA LEU A 106 19.81 -19.61 -5.31
C LEU A 106 18.88 -19.82 -4.11
N ILE A 107 18.22 -18.75 -3.69
CA ILE A 107 17.12 -18.79 -2.74
C ILE A 107 15.83 -18.73 -3.53
N ARG A 108 15.00 -19.76 -3.40
CA ARG A 108 13.75 -19.89 -4.14
C ARG A 108 12.57 -19.59 -3.24
N ASP A 109 11.72 -18.66 -3.65
CA ASP A 109 10.52 -18.31 -2.88
C ASP A 109 9.60 -19.53 -2.68
N ASP A 110 9.40 -20.36 -3.71
CA ASP A 110 8.52 -21.53 -3.65
C ASP A 110 9.00 -22.64 -2.69
N LEU A 111 10.25 -22.57 -2.23
CA LEU A 111 10.84 -23.47 -1.24
C LEU A 111 10.86 -22.87 0.18
N ILE A 112 10.33 -21.66 0.35
CA ILE A 112 10.09 -21.04 1.65
C ILE A 112 8.69 -21.43 2.10
N VAL A 113 8.63 -22.31 3.09
CA VAL A 113 7.38 -22.88 3.60
C VAL A 113 7.29 -22.69 5.09
N MET A 114 6.10 -22.35 5.58
CA MET A 114 5.79 -22.33 6.99
C MET A 114 4.76 -23.40 7.29
N ARG A 115 4.95 -24.10 8.41
CA ARG A 115 3.99 -25.10 8.89
C ARG A 115 3.68 -24.91 10.37
N ALA A 116 2.45 -25.18 10.76
CA ALA A 116 2.09 -25.35 12.17
C ALA A 116 2.51 -26.75 12.63
N LYS A 117 3.22 -26.85 13.74
CA LYS A 117 3.76 -28.09 14.31
C LYS A 117 2.64 -28.95 14.88
N SER A 118 1.64 -28.35 15.52
CA SER A 118 0.49 -29.04 16.10
C SER A 118 -0.36 -29.79 15.07
N THR A 119 -0.58 -29.19 13.90
CA THR A 119 -1.46 -29.73 12.85
C THR A 119 -0.69 -30.30 11.66
N ASN A 120 0.61 -30.04 11.57
CA ASN A 120 1.45 -30.26 10.39
C ASN A 120 0.88 -29.60 9.11
N GLN A 121 0.03 -28.59 9.27
CA GLN A 121 -0.57 -27.86 8.17
C GLN A 121 0.44 -26.85 7.62
N VAL A 122 0.63 -26.84 6.30
CA VAL A 122 1.40 -25.80 5.61
C VAL A 122 0.54 -24.55 5.52
N LEU A 123 1.05 -23.44 6.02
CA LEU A 123 0.37 -22.15 5.93
C LEU A 123 0.42 -21.66 4.47
N ALA A 124 -0.72 -21.16 3.99
CA ALA A 124 -0.81 -20.62 2.65
C ALA A 124 -0.01 -19.32 2.56
N LYS A 125 0.61 -19.07 1.40
CA LYS A 125 1.06 -17.72 1.09
C LYS A 125 -0.16 -16.90 0.71
N PRO A 126 -0.39 -15.73 1.34
CA PRO A 126 -1.51 -14.88 0.99
C PRO A 126 -1.42 -14.49 -0.48
N MET A 127 -2.55 -14.57 -1.19
CA MET A 127 -2.68 -13.92 -2.47
C MET A 127 -2.73 -12.41 -2.23
N LEU A 128 -2.35 -11.61 -3.22
CA LEU A 128 -2.33 -10.16 -3.07
C LEU A 128 -3.69 -9.56 -2.67
N GLN A 129 -4.78 -10.21 -3.06
CA GLN A 129 -6.14 -9.86 -2.68
C GLN A 129 -6.43 -10.07 -1.19
N ASP A 130 -5.80 -11.07 -0.55
CA ASP A 130 -5.94 -11.31 0.88
C ASP A 130 -5.39 -10.16 1.73
N MET A 131 -4.45 -9.39 1.17
CA MET A 131 -3.81 -8.26 1.85
C MET A 131 -4.59 -6.95 1.71
N SER A 132 -5.43 -6.82 0.68
CA SER A 132 -6.26 -5.61 0.49
C SER A 132 -7.46 -5.53 1.42
N ASP A 133 -7.85 -6.66 2.02
CA ASP A 133 -8.99 -6.74 2.95
C ASP A 133 -8.60 -6.39 4.40
N ALA A 134 -7.31 -6.16 4.66
CA ALA A 134 -6.83 -5.73 5.97
C ALA A 134 -7.47 -4.38 6.34
N PRO A 135 -8.04 -4.23 7.55
CA PRO A 135 -8.62 -2.97 7.99
C PRO A 135 -7.55 -1.87 7.94
N TYR A 136 -7.71 -0.93 7.02
CA TYR A 136 -6.79 0.18 6.89
C TYR A 136 -6.69 0.93 8.21
N ALA A 137 -5.47 1.07 8.73
CA ALA A 137 -5.22 2.07 9.75
C ALA A 137 -5.54 3.42 9.10
N GLU A 138 -6.61 4.08 9.56
CA GLU A 138 -6.89 5.44 9.08
C GLU A 138 -5.61 6.25 9.22
N PRO A 139 -5.21 7.02 8.19
CA PRO A 139 -4.01 7.83 8.26
C PRO A 139 -4.06 8.65 9.56
N MET A 140 -3.02 8.52 10.38
CA MET A 140 -2.83 9.30 11.61
C MET A 140 -2.72 10.79 11.25
N HIS A 141 -3.86 11.41 10.96
CA HIS A 141 -3.99 12.84 10.75
C HIS A 141 -5.44 13.28 10.97
N LYS A 142 -5.98 12.99 12.17
CA LYS A 142 -6.96 13.90 12.78
C LYS A 142 -6.21 14.93 13.61
N VAL A 143 -5.40 15.76 12.95
CA VAL A 143 -5.24 17.13 13.43
C VAL A 143 -6.59 17.77 13.20
N SER A 144 -7.30 18.02 14.30
CA SER A 144 -8.52 18.81 14.41
C SER A 144 -8.49 19.98 13.42
N ALA A 145 -9.16 19.83 12.28
CA ALA A 145 -9.65 20.98 11.54
C ALA A 145 -10.74 21.58 12.43
N ALA A 146 -10.36 22.61 13.19
CA ALA A 146 -11.31 23.50 13.83
C ALA A 146 -12.34 23.90 12.78
N THR A 147 -13.55 23.39 12.94
CA THR A 147 -14.69 23.75 12.12
C THR A 147 -15.02 25.20 12.47
N SER A 148 -14.49 26.15 11.71
CA SER A 148 -15.06 27.48 11.63
C SER A 148 -16.40 27.36 10.94
N THR A 149 -17.46 27.27 11.75
CA THR A 149 -18.84 27.50 11.33
C THR A 149 -18.96 28.92 10.79
N SER A 150 -18.82 29.09 9.48
CA SER A 150 -19.47 30.19 8.77
C SER A 150 -20.79 29.67 8.21
N ALA A 151 -21.87 30.07 8.87
CA ALA A 151 -23.23 29.86 8.39
C ALA A 151 -23.39 30.43 6.97
N VAL A 152 -23.79 29.58 6.02
CA VAL A 152 -24.33 30.04 4.74
C VAL A 152 -25.83 29.86 4.81
N ALA A 153 -26.52 30.99 4.72
CA ALA A 153 -27.96 31.11 4.81
C ALA A 153 -28.68 30.23 3.78
N ALA A 154 -29.85 29.76 4.20
CA ALA A 154 -30.82 29.03 3.40
C ALA A 154 -31.09 29.71 2.05
N GLY A 155 -30.96 28.92 0.99
CA GLY A 155 -31.45 29.23 -0.35
C GLY A 155 -31.89 27.92 -0.98
N ASP A 156 -33.20 27.78 -1.14
CA ASP A 156 -33.90 26.58 -1.61
C ASP A 156 -33.31 26.02 -2.91
N VAL A 157 -32.95 24.73 -2.89
CA VAL A 157 -32.79 23.93 -4.12
C VAL A 157 -33.83 22.81 -4.06
N ALA A 158 -34.98 23.09 -4.64
CA ALA A 158 -36.06 22.13 -4.85
C ALA A 158 -35.59 21.02 -5.81
N LEU A 159 -35.63 19.77 -5.33
CA LEU A 159 -35.56 18.58 -6.16
C LEU A 159 -36.81 18.53 -7.07
N LEU A 160 -36.63 18.73 -8.37
CA LEU A 160 -37.64 18.41 -9.37
C LEU A 160 -37.58 16.91 -9.69
N ALA A 161 -38.51 16.17 -9.10
CA ALA A 161 -38.91 14.83 -9.55
C ALA A 161 -39.68 14.95 -10.88
N GLY A 162 -39.41 14.02 -11.80
CA GLY A 162 -39.78 14.12 -13.21
C GLY A 162 -41.26 13.92 -13.55
N ASN A 163 -41.69 14.59 -14.63
CA ASN A 163 -42.08 13.98 -15.92
C ASN A 163 -42.93 14.99 -16.71
N THR A 164 -42.47 15.41 -17.90
CA THR A 164 -43.22 15.35 -19.17
C THR A 164 -42.36 15.91 -20.32
N VAL A 165 -42.48 15.26 -21.47
CA VAL A 165 -41.71 15.41 -22.70
C VAL A 165 -42.33 16.50 -23.59
N ALA A 166 -41.53 17.39 -24.19
CA ALA A 166 -41.82 17.96 -25.53
C ALA A 166 -40.60 18.68 -26.14
N ALA A 167 -40.02 18.01 -27.13
CA ALA A 167 -39.40 18.49 -28.38
C ALA A 167 -38.76 19.90 -28.46
N ALA A 168 -37.47 19.93 -28.77
CA ALA A 168 -36.90 20.38 -30.07
C ALA A 168 -35.49 20.98 -29.87
N GLY A 169 -34.49 20.40 -30.54
CA GLY A 169 -33.16 21.00 -30.63
C GLY A 169 -32.04 19.99 -30.38
N ALA A 170 -31.50 19.45 -31.46
CA ALA A 170 -30.35 18.55 -31.45
C ALA A 170 -29.10 19.24 -30.86
N PHE A 171 -28.57 18.67 -29.77
CA PHE A 171 -27.14 18.70 -29.45
C PHE A 171 -26.80 17.37 -28.77
N VAL A 172 -26.41 16.40 -29.59
CA VAL A 172 -25.72 15.18 -29.14
C VAL A 172 -24.24 15.50 -29.11
N PHE A 173 -23.74 15.90 -27.95
CA PHE A 173 -22.34 15.68 -27.59
C PHE A 173 -22.30 14.99 -26.23
N ALA A 174 -21.61 13.85 -26.25
CA ALA A 174 -21.45 12.90 -25.18
C ALA A 174 -21.03 13.55 -23.86
N LEU A 175 -21.85 13.35 -22.83
CA LEU A 175 -21.43 13.33 -21.43
C LEU A 175 -21.67 11.91 -20.93
N PRO A 176 -20.63 11.07 -20.79
CA PRO A 176 -20.80 9.83 -20.06
C PRO A 176 -20.91 10.15 -18.56
N ALA A 177 -22.00 9.70 -17.95
CA ALA A 177 -22.09 9.36 -16.54
C ALA A 177 -21.65 10.41 -15.51
N VAL A 178 -22.49 11.41 -15.26
CA VAL A 178 -22.52 12.10 -13.95
C VAL A 178 -23.55 11.40 -13.07
N LEU A 179 -23.29 10.13 -12.74
CA LEU A 179 -23.92 9.38 -11.66
C LEU A 179 -22.88 8.34 -11.23
N MET A 180 -22.45 8.39 -9.96
CA MET A 180 -21.42 7.56 -9.27
C MET A 180 -20.06 8.25 -8.99
N ALA A 181 -20.03 9.39 -8.29
CA ALA A 181 -18.78 9.88 -7.70
C ALA A 181 -18.97 10.80 -6.48
N VAL A 182 -19.85 10.44 -5.56
CA VAL A 182 -19.83 11.01 -4.20
C VAL A 182 -19.96 9.84 -3.23
N GLY A 183 -18.84 9.15 -2.96
CA GLY A 183 -18.83 8.11 -1.94
C GLY A 183 -17.65 7.12 -1.93
N VAL A 184 -17.02 6.79 -3.06
CA VAL A 184 -16.09 5.62 -3.10
C VAL A 184 -14.69 5.90 -3.67
N ALA A 185 -14.36 7.14 -4.05
CA ALA A 185 -13.08 7.43 -4.72
C ALA A 185 -11.87 7.70 -3.80
N LYS A 186 -11.97 7.56 -2.47
CA LYS A 186 -10.87 7.93 -1.55
C LYS A 186 -9.94 6.78 -1.14
N ASN A 187 -10.27 5.53 -1.45
CA ASN A 187 -9.53 4.37 -0.93
C ASN A 187 -8.71 3.60 -1.98
N ALA A 188 -8.88 3.88 -3.28
CA ALA A 188 -8.21 3.13 -4.33
C ALA A 188 -6.70 3.45 -4.44
N GLU A 189 -6.30 4.70 -4.22
CA GLU A 189 -4.89 5.11 -4.31
C GLU A 189 -4.04 4.54 -3.17
N SER A 190 -4.59 4.48 -1.95
CA SER A 190 -3.90 3.90 -0.80
C SER A 190 -3.68 2.39 -0.95
N ALA A 191 -4.66 1.68 -1.52
CA ALA A 191 -4.54 0.25 -1.79
C ALA A 191 -3.40 -0.05 -2.79
N ALA A 192 -3.27 0.74 -3.85
CA ALA A 192 -2.22 0.56 -4.85
C ALA A 192 -0.81 0.82 -4.28
N ILE A 193 -0.65 1.83 -3.43
CA ILE A 193 0.62 2.15 -2.76
C ILE A 193 1.07 1.00 -1.83
N ILE A 194 0.13 0.45 -1.05
CA ILE A 194 0.41 -0.66 -0.14
C ILE A 194 0.76 -1.92 -0.92
N GLN A 195 0.03 -2.23 -1.99
CA GLN A 195 0.35 -3.37 -2.87
C GLN A 195 1.75 -3.25 -3.45
N ASN A 196 2.10 -2.08 -3.99
CA ASN A 196 3.43 -1.89 -4.56
C ASN A 196 4.52 -2.03 -3.49
N ASN A 197 4.30 -1.51 -2.28
CA ASN A 197 5.26 -1.64 -1.20
C ASN A 197 5.44 -3.09 -0.70
N LEU A 198 4.34 -3.84 -0.57
CA LEU A 198 4.39 -5.25 -0.16
C LEU A 198 5.14 -6.10 -1.20
N PHE A 199 4.90 -5.85 -2.49
CA PHE A 199 5.65 -6.47 -3.57
C PHE A 199 7.13 -6.11 -3.54
N ASP A 200 7.47 -4.82 -3.41
CA ASP A 200 8.85 -4.35 -3.38
C ASP A 200 9.65 -4.98 -2.21
N ASN A 201 8.95 -5.29 -1.12
CA ASN A 201 9.53 -5.90 0.07
C ASN A 201 9.50 -7.44 0.07
N THR A 202 8.83 -8.09 -0.90
CA THR A 202 8.78 -9.56 -0.98
C THR A 202 10.14 -10.16 -1.33
N LEU A 203 10.51 -11.24 -0.63
CA LEU A 203 11.67 -12.05 -1.00
C LEU A 203 11.30 -12.94 -2.20
N PHE A 204 11.41 -12.39 -3.40
CA PHE A 204 11.35 -13.21 -4.61
C PHE A 204 12.54 -14.16 -4.71
N THR A 205 12.43 -15.14 -5.61
CA THR A 205 13.55 -15.99 -6.01
C THR A 205 14.74 -15.11 -6.41
N LYS A 206 15.83 -15.21 -5.65
CA LYS A 206 17.02 -14.36 -5.79
C LYS A 206 18.28 -15.19 -5.65
N THR A 207 19.29 -14.81 -6.42
CA THR A 207 20.65 -15.34 -6.28
C THR A 207 21.42 -14.47 -5.30
N VAL A 208 21.99 -15.09 -4.27
CA VAL A 208 23.00 -14.49 -3.39
C VAL A 208 24.34 -14.61 -4.08
N MET A 209 25.00 -13.48 -4.26
CA MET A 209 26.33 -13.39 -4.85
C MET A 209 27.41 -13.57 -3.76
N PRO A 210 28.64 -13.99 -4.11
CA PRO A 210 29.71 -14.18 -3.14
C PRO A 210 29.95 -12.92 -2.31
N ASN A 211 30.06 -13.08 -0.99
CA ASN A 211 30.26 -11.97 -0.03
C ASN A 211 29.15 -10.91 -0.08
N LYS A 212 27.93 -11.28 -0.50
CA LYS A 212 26.77 -10.40 -0.50
C LYS A 212 25.68 -10.89 0.44
N SER A 213 24.81 -9.96 0.80
CA SER A 213 23.60 -10.20 1.57
C SER A 213 22.39 -9.86 0.72
N ILE A 214 21.33 -10.64 0.87
CA ILE A 214 19.99 -10.31 0.38
C ILE A 214 19.01 -10.39 1.55
N SER A 215 17.96 -9.57 1.48
CA SER A 215 16.88 -9.61 2.43
C SER A 215 15.53 -9.35 1.76
N GLY A 216 14.47 -9.78 2.42
CA GLY A 216 13.09 -9.55 2.01
C GLY A 216 12.13 -10.27 2.95
N PHE A 217 10.83 -10.08 2.71
CA PHE A 217 9.76 -10.67 3.49
C PHE A 217 9.15 -11.86 2.78
N ALA A 218 8.88 -12.91 3.55
CA ALA A 218 7.92 -13.94 3.20
C ALA A 218 6.65 -13.72 4.03
N TYR A 219 5.49 -13.89 3.41
CA TYR A 219 4.19 -13.69 4.07
C TYR A 219 3.46 -15.02 4.19
N PHE A 220 2.83 -15.27 5.33
CA PHE A 220 2.09 -16.50 5.59
C PHE A 220 0.72 -16.18 6.18
N LYS A 221 -0.33 -16.73 5.58
CA LYS A 221 -1.71 -16.57 6.03
C LYS A 221 -2.06 -17.68 7.00
N ALA A 222 -2.66 -17.30 8.13
CA ALA A 222 -3.29 -18.22 9.06
C ALA A 222 -4.36 -19.06 8.34
N ALA A 223 -4.39 -20.36 8.60
CA ALA A 223 -5.51 -21.18 8.15
C ALA A 223 -6.77 -20.81 8.95
N ASP A 224 -7.76 -20.27 8.22
CA ASP A 224 -9.18 -20.20 8.58
C ASP A 224 -9.49 -19.65 9.98
N GLY A 225 -8.78 -18.61 10.41
CA GLY A 225 -9.06 -17.88 11.66
C GLY A 225 -8.65 -18.60 12.95
N LYS A 226 -7.87 -19.70 12.87
CA LYS A 226 -7.39 -20.42 14.06
C LYS A 226 -6.07 -19.89 14.63
N LEU A 227 -5.28 -19.18 13.83
CA LEU A 227 -4.02 -18.58 14.27
C LEU A 227 -4.23 -17.07 14.31
N ASP A 228 -4.39 -16.55 15.53
CA ASP A 228 -4.47 -15.12 15.78
C ASP A 228 -3.05 -14.62 16.11
N PHE A 229 -2.35 -14.12 15.09
CA PHE A 229 -1.00 -13.58 15.26
C PHE A 229 -0.98 -12.28 16.06
N ALA A 230 -2.12 -11.60 16.23
CA ALA A 230 -2.21 -10.30 16.91
C ALA A 230 -2.47 -10.44 18.42
N ARG A 231 -3.16 -11.50 18.83
CA ARG A 231 -3.65 -11.67 20.20
C ARG A 231 -2.83 -12.62 21.06
N ASP A 232 -2.01 -13.46 20.45
CA ASP A 232 -1.36 -14.54 21.18
C ASP A 232 -0.05 -14.09 21.85
N ASP A 233 0.16 -14.55 23.08
CA ASP A 233 1.27 -14.18 23.98
C ASP A 233 2.63 -14.78 23.56
N GLY A 234 2.84 -14.94 22.25
CA GLY A 234 4.01 -15.59 21.64
C GLY A 234 3.83 -17.09 21.38
N LYS A 235 2.84 -17.75 21.99
CA LYS A 235 2.66 -19.21 21.89
C LYS A 235 2.36 -19.72 20.48
N VAL A 236 1.66 -18.95 19.66
CA VAL A 236 1.36 -19.30 18.27
C VAL A 236 2.65 -19.35 17.47
N LEU A 237 3.60 -18.45 17.71
CA LEU A 237 4.89 -18.46 17.03
C LEU A 237 5.68 -19.72 17.40
N ASP A 238 5.65 -20.15 18.67
CA ASP A 238 6.33 -21.37 19.13
C ASP A 238 5.84 -22.65 18.43
N ASP A 239 4.61 -22.64 17.89
CA ASP A 239 4.05 -23.74 17.10
C ASP A 239 4.44 -23.66 15.62
N LEU A 240 5.06 -22.58 15.14
CA LEU A 240 5.41 -22.43 13.73
C LEU A 240 6.84 -22.90 13.44
N ILE A 241 6.98 -23.60 12.33
CA ILE A 241 8.25 -24.02 11.78
C ILE A 241 8.37 -23.44 10.37
N LEU A 242 9.40 -22.63 10.15
CA LEU A 242 9.76 -22.12 8.83
C LEU A 242 10.90 -22.94 8.26
N ARG A 243 10.75 -23.42 7.03
CA ARG A 243 11.80 -24.08 6.26
C ARG A 243 12.15 -23.24 5.04
N LEU A 244 13.44 -23.15 4.76
CA LEU A 244 13.98 -22.48 3.59
C LEU A 244 15.16 -23.29 3.06
N GLN A 245 15.29 -23.36 1.74
CA GLN A 245 16.39 -24.04 1.06
C GLN A 245 17.26 -23.03 0.31
N ALA A 246 18.58 -23.20 0.43
CA ALA A 246 19.57 -22.55 -0.43
C ALA A 246 20.23 -23.60 -1.32
N ALA A 247 20.17 -23.42 -2.64
CA ALA A 247 20.82 -24.31 -3.59
C ALA A 247 22.13 -23.66 -4.08
N ASP A 248 23.25 -24.37 -3.98
CA ASP A 248 24.49 -23.97 -4.63
C ASP A 248 24.28 -24.02 -6.15
N MET A 249 24.59 -22.93 -6.86
CA MET A 249 24.38 -22.87 -8.31
C MET A 249 25.47 -23.59 -9.10
N ASP A 250 26.62 -23.82 -8.49
CA ASP A 250 27.79 -24.41 -9.14
C ASP A 250 27.99 -25.88 -8.72
N SER A 251 27.09 -26.44 -7.88
CA SER A 251 27.07 -27.86 -7.50
C SER A 251 25.63 -28.37 -7.28
N GLU A 252 25.44 -29.67 -7.03
CA GLU A 252 24.13 -30.22 -6.65
C GLU A 252 23.81 -30.06 -5.16
N THR A 253 24.68 -29.37 -4.41
CA THR A 253 24.55 -29.21 -2.96
C THR A 253 23.38 -28.32 -2.61
N ARG A 254 22.59 -28.75 -1.62
CA ARG A 254 21.46 -27.99 -1.07
C ARG A 254 21.62 -27.89 0.44
N TYR A 255 21.30 -26.72 0.97
CA TYR A 255 21.30 -26.42 2.40
C TYR A 255 19.87 -26.20 2.85
N ASP A 256 19.41 -26.99 3.81
CA ASP A 256 18.05 -26.95 4.32
C ASP A 256 18.05 -26.32 5.72
N PHE A 257 17.44 -25.15 5.86
CA PHE A 257 17.33 -24.44 7.12
C PHE A 257 15.94 -24.66 7.71
N GLU A 258 15.87 -24.92 9.02
CA GLU A 258 14.61 -25.11 9.74
C GLU A 258 14.59 -24.27 11.01
N PHE A 259 13.73 -23.26 11.06
CA PHE A 259 13.60 -22.34 12.18
C PHE A 259 12.32 -22.60 12.96
N ARG A 260 12.44 -22.61 14.29
CA ARG A 260 11.30 -22.51 15.20
C ARG A 260 11.08 -21.03 15.47
N MET A 261 9.85 -20.56 15.27
CA MET A 261 9.52 -19.14 15.43
C MET A 261 9.19 -18.79 16.86
#